data_AF-A0A846BU99-F1
#
_entry.id   AF-A0A846BU99-F1
#
_cell.length_a   1.000
_cell.length_b   1.000
_cell.length_c   1.000
_cell.angle_alpha   90.00
_cell.angle_beta   90.00
_cell.angle_gamma   90.00
#
_symmetry.space_group_name_H-M   'P 1'
#
loop_
_entity.id
_entity.type
_entity.pdbx_description
1 polymer ?
#
loop_
_entity_poly.entity_id
_entity_poly.type
_entity_poly.pdbx_seq_one_letter_code
_entity_poly.pdbx_strand_id
1 'polypeptide(L)'
;MKLILVAPNSQLFAAFQKHFSYLPNIEIVNNYFEWLPEFDCLVSPANSFGMMDGGMDAAIIRFFGQSLMTEVQQYILKEFLGEQPVGTSFIVETGHPKHPFLAHTPTMRVPMSIAGTDIPYVAMWAMLLAVRRYNQSSDRKID
;
A
#
# COMPACT_ATOMS: atom_id res chain seq x y z
N MET A 1 5.29 9.55 11.96
CA MET A 1 4.59 8.83 10.88
C MET A 1 3.30 9.55 10.56
N LYS A 2 3.30 10.22 9.42
CA LYS A 2 2.14 10.85 8.79
C LYS A 2 1.49 9.85 7.84
N LEU A 3 0.16 9.79 7.79
CA LEU A 3 -0.56 9.00 6.79
C LEU A 3 -1.26 9.94 5.81
N ILE A 4 -1.11 9.66 4.52
CA ILE A 4 -1.78 10.38 3.44
C ILE A 4 -2.89 9.49 2.90
N LEU A 5 -4.14 9.86 3.15
CA LEU A 5 -5.32 9.18 2.65
C LEU A 5 -5.72 9.78 1.30
N VAL A 6 -5.41 9.07 0.23
CA VAL A 6 -5.69 9.48 -1.15
C VAL A 6 -7.03 8.93 -1.58
N ALA A 7 -7.94 9.79 -2.02
CA ALA A 7 -9.29 9.40 -2.43
C ALA A 7 -9.75 10.20 -3.66
N PRO A 8 -9.52 9.70 -4.89
CA PRO A 8 -10.01 10.35 -6.11
C PRO A 8 -11.54 10.37 -6.22
N ASN A 9 -12.21 9.47 -5.50
CA ASN A 9 -13.66 9.41 -5.42
C ASN A 9 -14.17 10.38 -4.35
N SER A 10 -15.07 11.29 -4.71
CA SER A 10 -15.60 12.33 -3.81
C SER A 10 -16.34 11.79 -2.60
N GLN A 11 -17.02 10.64 -2.70
CA GLN A 11 -17.71 10.02 -1.56
C GLN A 11 -16.71 9.44 -0.56
N LEU A 12 -15.65 8.77 -1.06
CA LEU A 12 -14.58 8.27 -0.20
C LEU A 12 -13.81 9.42 0.46
N PHE A 13 -13.51 10.48 -0.28
CA PHE A 13 -12.89 11.68 0.26
C PHE A 13 -13.73 12.30 1.38
N ALA A 14 -15.04 12.46 1.17
CA ALA A 14 -15.96 12.97 2.19
C ALA A 14 -16.03 12.05 3.43
N ALA A 15 -16.01 10.73 3.23
CA ALA A 15 -15.97 9.77 4.32
C ALA A 15 -14.66 9.88 5.12
N PHE A 16 -13.51 9.97 4.45
CA PHE A 16 -12.24 10.20 5.13
C PHE A 16 -12.22 11.51 5.91
N GLN A 17 -12.70 12.60 5.31
CA GLN A 17 -12.82 13.89 6.00
C GLN A 17 -13.66 13.78 7.28
N LYS A 18 -14.81 13.12 7.19
CA LYS A 18 -15.70 12.94 8.35
C LYS A 18 -15.04 12.13 9.49
N HIS A 19 -14.27 11.10 9.15
CA HIS A 19 -13.80 10.11 10.13
C HIS A 19 -12.36 10.29 10.59
N PHE A 20 -11.53 11.04 9.86
CA PHE A 20 -10.08 11.13 10.16
C PHE A 20 -9.52 12.55 10.22
N SER A 21 -10.27 13.59 9.82
CA SER A 21 -9.75 14.98 9.79
C SER A 21 -9.31 15.54 11.15
N TYR A 22 -9.82 14.98 12.25
CA TYR A 22 -9.46 15.41 13.60
C TYR A 22 -8.16 14.80 14.12
N LEU A 23 -7.55 13.85 13.38
CA LEU A 23 -6.29 13.22 13.79
C LEU A 23 -5.10 14.07 13.31
N PRO A 24 -4.13 14.38 14.20
CA PRO A 24 -3.08 15.36 13.90
C PRO A 24 -2.10 14.93 12.81
N ASN A 25 -1.96 13.63 12.57
CA ASN A 25 -0.97 13.06 11.63
C ASN A 25 -1.62 12.47 10.36
N ILE A 26 -2.86 12.88 10.05
CA ILE A 26 -3.56 12.45 8.83
C ILE A 26 -3.68 13.62 7.87
N GLU A 27 -3.20 13.43 6.65
CA GLU A 27 -3.52 14.27 5.51
C GLU A 27 -4.52 13.53 4.62
N ILE A 28 -5.51 14.23 4.09
CA ILE A 28 -6.53 13.64 3.21
C ILE A 28 -6.52 14.43 1.91
N VAL A 29 -6.28 13.73 0.80
CA VAL A 29 -6.10 14.34 -0.52
C VAL A 29 -7.15 13.80 -1.48
N ASN A 30 -7.96 14.69 -2.05
CA ASN A 30 -8.89 14.36 -3.14
C ASN A 30 -8.16 14.40 -4.49
N ASN A 31 -7.25 13.46 -4.71
CA ASN A 31 -6.48 13.35 -5.94
C ASN A 31 -6.05 11.89 -6.13
N TYR A 32 -5.23 11.65 -7.14
CA TYR A 32 -4.51 10.40 -7.38
C TYR A 32 -3.12 10.45 -6.73
N PHE A 33 -2.54 9.29 -6.40
CA PHE A 33 -1.27 9.25 -5.68
C PHE A 33 -0.10 9.72 -6.56
N GLU A 34 -0.22 9.53 -7.88
CA GLU A 34 0.75 9.93 -8.91
C GLU A 34 1.01 11.44 -8.93
N TRP A 35 0.09 12.21 -8.34
CA TRP A 35 0.14 13.67 -8.29
C TRP A 35 0.71 14.19 -6.96
N LEU A 36 0.98 13.30 -6.00
CA LEU A 36 1.65 13.67 -4.77
C LEU A 36 3.14 13.93 -5.06
N PRO A 37 3.70 15.06 -4.62
CA PRO A 37 5.09 15.40 -4.94
C PRO A 37 6.12 14.47 -4.27
N GLU A 38 5.79 13.93 -3.10
CA GLU A 38 6.65 13.08 -2.27
C GLU A 38 5.82 12.26 -1.28
N PHE A 39 6.25 11.02 -1.03
CA PHE A 39 5.76 10.15 0.05
C PHE A 39 6.77 9.01 0.22
N ASP A 40 7.01 8.54 1.45
CA ASP A 40 8.02 7.48 1.65
C ASP A 40 7.54 6.11 1.17
N CYS A 41 6.30 5.74 1.47
CA CYS A 41 5.78 4.41 1.24
C CYS A 41 4.35 4.45 0.68
N LEU A 42 4.13 3.76 -0.44
CA LEU A 42 2.79 3.55 -1.00
C LEU A 42 2.25 2.17 -0.62
N VAL A 43 0.98 2.09 -0.27
CA VAL A 43 0.32 0.80 0.00
C VAL A 43 -0.26 0.24 -1.29
N SER A 44 0.04 -1.02 -1.58
CA SER A 44 -0.56 -1.79 -2.67
C SER A 44 -1.59 -2.78 -2.08
N PRO A 45 -2.90 -2.50 -2.16
CA PRO A 45 -3.97 -3.38 -1.66
C PRO A 45 -4.26 -4.51 -2.67
N ALA A 46 -3.28 -5.38 -2.87
CA ALA A 46 -3.22 -6.34 -3.99
C ALA A 46 -3.90 -7.70 -3.71
N ASN A 47 -3.61 -8.67 -4.58
CA ASN A 47 -3.86 -10.09 -4.36
C ASN A 47 -2.65 -10.82 -3.78
N SER A 48 -2.86 -12.04 -3.28
CA SER A 48 -1.83 -12.89 -2.66
C SER A 48 -0.67 -13.33 -3.57
N PHE A 49 -0.76 -13.10 -4.88
CA PHE A 49 0.22 -13.57 -5.88
C PHE A 49 1.05 -12.44 -6.50
N GLY A 50 0.83 -11.19 -6.09
CA GLY A 50 1.58 -10.04 -6.63
C GLY A 50 1.28 -9.74 -8.09
N MET A 51 0.10 -10.15 -8.60
CA MET A 51 -0.36 -9.71 -9.92
C MET A 51 -0.86 -8.26 -9.79
N MET A 52 -0.20 -7.33 -10.45
CA MET A 52 -0.41 -5.89 -10.27
C MET A 52 -0.97 -5.20 -11.53
N ASP A 53 -1.95 -5.84 -12.18
CA ASP A 53 -2.47 -5.47 -13.50
C ASP A 53 -3.85 -4.78 -13.46
N GLY A 54 -4.52 -4.76 -12.31
CA GLY A 54 -5.85 -4.18 -12.11
C GLY A 54 -5.87 -2.94 -11.22
N GLY A 55 -6.87 -2.08 -11.41
CA GLY A 55 -7.22 -0.99 -10.48
C GLY A 55 -6.05 -0.10 -10.07
N MET A 56 -5.83 0.02 -8.75
CA MET A 56 -4.74 0.79 -8.15
C MET A 56 -3.38 0.19 -8.47
N ASP A 57 -3.23 -1.14 -8.45
CA ASP A 57 -1.96 -1.79 -8.73
C ASP A 57 -1.49 -1.55 -10.17
N ALA A 58 -2.42 -1.52 -11.13
CA ALA A 58 -2.10 -1.13 -12.50
C ALA A 58 -1.54 0.30 -12.60
N ALA A 59 -2.05 1.22 -11.77
CA ALA A 59 -1.54 2.59 -11.70
C ALA A 59 -0.14 2.63 -11.06
N ILE A 60 0.09 1.84 -10.01
CA ILE A 60 1.40 1.66 -9.37
C ILE A 60 2.42 1.17 -10.41
N ILE A 61 2.10 0.14 -11.19
CA ILE A 61 3.01 -0.38 -12.22
C ILE A 61 3.22 0.60 -13.37
N ARG A 62 2.20 1.35 -13.79
CA ARG A 62 2.40 2.43 -14.78
C ARG A 62 3.34 3.53 -14.27
N PHE A 63 3.33 3.79 -12.96
CA PHE A 63 4.15 4.83 -12.34
C PHE A 63 5.59 4.38 -12.06
N PHE A 64 5.78 3.18 -11.50
CA PHE A 64 7.09 2.66 -11.08
C PHE A 64 7.76 1.71 -12.08
N GLY A 65 6.99 1.11 -12.99
CA GLY A 65 7.49 0.16 -13.98
C GLY A 65 7.34 -1.31 -13.59
N GLN A 66 7.54 -2.18 -14.58
CA GLN A 66 7.30 -3.63 -14.45
C GLN A 66 8.33 -4.37 -13.58
N SER A 67 9.52 -3.79 -13.35
CA SER A 67 10.51 -4.36 -12.45
C SER A 67 9.98 -4.46 -11.01
N LEU A 68 9.17 -3.50 -10.57
CA LEU A 68 8.55 -3.52 -9.23
C LEU A 68 7.63 -4.73 -9.06
N MET A 69 6.79 -5.05 -10.04
CA MET A 69 5.95 -6.26 -10.00
C MET A 69 6.82 -7.52 -9.91
N THR A 70 7.93 -7.55 -10.66
CA THR A 70 8.86 -8.69 -10.63
C THR A 70 9.47 -8.84 -9.24
N GLU A 71 9.92 -7.76 -8.60
CA GLU A 71 10.47 -7.79 -7.24
C GLU A 71 9.45 -8.27 -6.20
N VAL A 72 8.22 -7.78 -6.28
CA VAL A 72 7.10 -8.25 -5.43
C VAL A 72 6.89 -9.75 -5.59
N GLN A 73 6.80 -10.24 -6.83
CA GLN A 73 6.58 -11.67 -7.10
C GLN A 73 7.76 -12.54 -6.63
N GLN A 74 9.00 -12.09 -6.83
CA GLN A 74 10.18 -12.80 -6.32
C GLN A 74 10.19 -12.86 -4.79
N TYR A 75 9.79 -11.77 -4.11
CA TYR A 75 9.65 -11.76 -2.65
C TYR A 75 8.60 -12.77 -2.20
N ILE A 76 7.43 -12.80 -2.84
CA ILE A 76 6.35 -13.75 -2.54
C ILE A 76 6.81 -15.20 -2.72
N LEU A 77 7.50 -15.50 -3.83
CA LEU A 77 8.05 -16.83 -4.08
C LEU A 77 9.07 -17.25 -3.01
N LYS A 78 9.96 -16.34 -2.64
CA LYS A 78 11.05 -16.63 -1.70
C LYS A 78 10.58 -16.76 -0.25
N GLU A 79 9.78 -15.81 0.22
CA GLU A 79 9.44 -15.68 1.64
C GLU A 79 8.10 -16.35 1.99
N PHE A 80 7.22 -16.52 1.00
CA PHE A 80 5.88 -17.09 1.19
C PHE A 80 5.61 -18.33 0.33
N LEU A 81 6.62 -18.89 -0.34
CA LEU A 81 6.50 -20.07 -1.19
C LEU A 81 5.40 -19.94 -2.27
N GLY A 82 5.16 -18.72 -2.74
CA GLY A 82 4.26 -18.43 -3.85
C GLY A 82 2.88 -17.90 -3.48
N GLU A 83 2.50 -17.82 -2.21
CA GLU A 83 1.22 -17.22 -1.79
C GLU A 83 1.38 -16.39 -0.51
N GLN A 84 1.29 -15.07 -0.61
CA GLN A 84 1.28 -14.19 0.55
C GLN A 84 -0.12 -14.17 1.22
N PRO A 85 -0.27 -14.55 2.49
CA PRO A 85 -1.58 -14.55 3.16
C PRO A 85 -2.18 -13.14 3.31
N VAL A 86 -3.50 -13.04 3.16
CA VAL A 86 -4.27 -11.83 3.50
C VAL A 86 -4.05 -11.47 4.97
N GLY A 87 -3.85 -10.18 5.24
CA GLY A 87 -3.52 -9.69 6.58
C GLY A 87 -2.05 -9.75 6.95
N THR A 88 -1.19 -9.94 5.96
CA THR A 88 0.25 -9.68 6.06
C THR A 88 0.62 -8.46 5.22
N SER A 89 1.82 -7.92 5.44
CA SER A 89 2.39 -6.84 4.62
C SER A 89 3.91 -6.95 4.66
N PHE A 90 4.57 -6.68 3.54
CA PHE A 90 6.02 -6.55 3.46
C PHE A 90 6.40 -5.28 2.70
N ILE A 91 7.60 -4.78 2.98
CA ILE A 91 8.15 -3.58 2.35
C ILE A 91 9.15 -3.99 1.27
N VAL A 92 9.00 -3.44 0.07
CA VAL A 92 10.00 -3.50 -1.01
C VAL A 92 10.39 -2.10 -1.45
N GLU A 93 11.57 -1.99 -2.06
CA GLU A 93 12.01 -0.74 -2.67
C GLU A 93 11.36 -0.56 -4.05
N THR A 94 11.12 0.68 -4.45
CA THR A 94 10.61 1.01 -5.78
C THR A 94 11.70 1.49 -6.73
N GLY A 95 12.89 1.77 -6.20
CA GLY A 95 13.97 2.47 -6.91
C GLY A 95 13.71 3.97 -7.14
N HIS A 96 12.56 4.51 -6.74
CA HIS A 96 12.23 5.92 -6.94
C HIS A 96 12.81 6.80 -5.82
N PRO A 97 13.53 7.90 -6.12
CA PRO A 97 14.20 8.70 -5.09
C PRO A 97 13.25 9.32 -4.07
N LYS A 98 12.08 9.80 -4.53
CA LYS A 98 11.05 10.46 -3.71
C LYS A 98 9.91 9.55 -3.21
N HIS A 99 9.87 8.31 -3.71
CA HIS A 99 8.79 7.36 -3.44
C HIS A 99 9.35 5.98 -3.15
N PRO A 100 10.33 5.88 -2.23
CA PRO A 100 11.28 4.78 -2.18
C PRO A 100 10.69 3.41 -1.88
N PHE A 101 9.51 3.34 -1.25
CA PHE A 101 8.99 2.08 -0.75
C PHE A 101 7.57 1.77 -1.21
N LEU A 102 7.29 0.48 -1.31
CA LEU A 102 5.96 -0.08 -1.49
C LEU A 102 5.67 -1.08 -0.38
N ALA A 103 4.53 -0.93 0.29
CA ALA A 103 3.97 -1.91 1.22
C ALA A 103 2.98 -2.83 0.49
N HIS A 104 3.43 -4.00 0.04
CA HIS A 104 2.56 -4.98 -0.60
C HIS A 104 1.67 -5.69 0.43
N THR A 105 0.37 -5.43 0.38
CA THR A 105 -0.58 -5.73 1.46
C THR A 105 -1.83 -6.40 0.87
N PRO A 106 -1.81 -7.73 0.66
CA PRO A 106 -2.90 -8.41 -0.02
C PRO A 106 -4.20 -8.29 0.76
N THR A 107 -5.25 -7.87 0.07
CA THR A 107 -6.63 -7.77 0.60
C THR A 107 -7.48 -8.96 0.16
N MET A 108 -7.01 -9.76 -0.77
CA MET A 108 -7.71 -10.91 -1.30
C MET A 108 -6.71 -11.94 -1.79
N ARG A 109 -7.11 -13.22 -1.80
CA ARG A 109 -6.25 -14.26 -2.40
C ARG A 109 -6.23 -14.16 -3.92
N VAL A 110 -7.41 -14.15 -4.51
CA VAL A 110 -7.66 -13.87 -5.94
C VAL A 110 -8.68 -12.74 -6.04
N PRO A 111 -8.78 -12.04 -7.18
CA PRO A 111 -9.72 -10.93 -7.35
C PRO A 111 -11.14 -11.25 -6.89
N MET A 112 -11.62 -10.54 -5.87
CA MET A 112 -12.97 -10.67 -5.32
C MET A 112 -13.41 -9.39 -4.59
N SER A 113 -14.72 -9.23 -4.39
CA SER A 113 -15.23 -8.14 -3.55
C SER A 113 -14.95 -8.42 -2.07
N ILE A 114 -14.50 -7.39 -1.36
CA ILE A 114 -14.25 -7.41 0.09
C ILE A 114 -15.24 -6.52 0.86
N ALA A 115 -16.28 -6.03 0.19
CA ALA A 115 -17.27 -5.15 0.80
C ALA A 115 -17.98 -5.84 1.98
N GLY A 116 -18.12 -5.13 3.10
CA GLY A 116 -18.75 -5.66 4.32
C GLY A 116 -17.86 -6.57 5.18
N THR A 117 -16.57 -6.70 4.84
CA THR A 117 -15.58 -7.44 5.64
C THR A 117 -14.70 -6.51 6.48
N ASP A 118 -13.92 -7.08 7.40
CA ASP A 118 -12.89 -6.39 8.18
C ASP A 118 -11.53 -6.32 7.48
N ILE A 119 -11.43 -6.83 6.24
CA ILE A 119 -10.18 -6.86 5.45
C ILE A 119 -9.51 -5.48 5.34
N PRO A 120 -10.23 -4.36 5.10
CA PRO A 120 -9.58 -3.04 5.07
C PRO A 120 -8.88 -2.66 6.38
N TYR A 121 -9.49 -3.03 7.52
CA TYR A 121 -8.89 -2.82 8.84
C TYR A 121 -7.65 -3.70 9.03
N VAL A 122 -7.77 -4.99 8.70
CA VAL A 122 -6.69 -5.97 8.81
C VAL A 122 -5.50 -5.56 7.92
N ALA A 123 -5.75 -5.10 6.69
CA ALA A 123 -4.73 -4.61 5.77
C ALA A 123 -4.01 -3.36 6.31
N MET A 124 -4.76 -2.37 6.80
CA MET A 124 -4.18 -1.18 7.44
C MET A 124 -3.30 -1.59 8.63
N TRP A 125 -3.79 -2.47 9.50
CA TRP A 125 -3.04 -2.94 10.66
C TRP A 125 -1.74 -3.66 10.27
N ALA A 126 -1.81 -4.58 9.31
CA ALA A 126 -0.65 -5.30 8.80
C ALA A 126 0.42 -4.37 8.22
N MET A 127 -0.01 -3.38 7.43
CA MET A 127 0.87 -2.35 6.87
C MET A 127 1.56 -1.53 7.96
N LEU A 128 0.81 -1.03 8.96
CA LEU A 128 1.38 -0.25 10.06
C LEU A 128 2.41 -1.07 10.86
N LEU A 129 2.16 -2.36 11.07
CA LEU A 129 3.12 -3.26 11.71
C LEU A 129 4.37 -3.49 10.86
N ALA A 130 4.22 -3.66 9.54
CA ALA A 130 5.34 -3.84 8.63
C ALA A 130 6.23 -2.59 8.60
N VAL A 131 5.63 -1.40 8.49
CA VAL A 131 6.35 -0.12 8.55
C VAL A 131 7.06 0.03 9.89
N ARG A 132 6.38 -0.25 11.01
CA ARG A 132 7.01 -0.21 12.34
C ARG A 132 8.23 -1.13 12.43
N ARG A 133 8.12 -2.38 11.94
CA ARG A 133 9.23 -3.35 11.95
C ARG A 133 10.39 -2.90 11.07
N TYR A 134 10.10 -2.44 9.86
CA TYR A 134 11.10 -1.88 8.94
C TYR A 134 11.86 -0.72 9.60
N ASN A 135 11.14 0.20 10.23
CA ASN A 135 11.72 1.33 10.94
C ASN A 135 12.56 0.94 12.17
N GLN A 136 12.49 -0.30 12.67
CA GLN A 136 13.36 -0.76 13.76
C GLN A 136 14.72 -1.24 13.27
N SER A 137 14.82 -1.74 12.03
CA SER A 137 16.04 -2.35 11.49
C SER A 137 16.74 -1.55 10.40
N SER A 138 16.07 -0.56 9.80
CA SER A 138 16.58 0.16 8.61
C SER A 138 17.09 1.55 8.96
N ASP A 139 18.16 2.02 8.31
CA ASP A 139 18.68 3.38 8.50
C ASP A 139 17.78 4.44 7.87
N ARG A 140 17.32 4.20 6.63
CA ARG A 140 16.29 5.03 5.98
C ARG A 140 14.92 4.68 6.57
N LYS A 141 14.31 5.61 7.29
CA LYS A 141 12.97 5.43 7.89
C LYS A 141 11.87 5.77 6.88
N ILE A 142 10.68 5.24 7.15
CA ILE A 142 9.39 5.63 6.54
C ILE A 142 8.66 6.50 7.57
N ASP A 143 8.42 7.78 7.30
CA ASP A 143 7.81 8.74 8.26
C ASP A 143 6.66 9.60 7.71
#